data_AF-A0A7W3VVS4-F1
#
_entry.id   AF-A0A7W3VVS4-F1
#
_cell.length_a   1.000
_cell.length_b   1.000
_cell.length_c   1.000
_cell.angle_alpha   90.00
_cell.angle_beta   90.00
_cell.angle_gamma   90.00
#
_symmetry.space_group_name_H-M   'P 1'
#
loop_
_entity.id
_entity.type
_entity.pdbx_description
1 polymer ?
#
loop_
_entity_poly.entity_id
_entity_poly.type
_entity_poly.pdbx_seq_one_letter_code
_entity_poly.pdbx_strand_id
1 'polypeptide(L)'
;MRGRILLVTGVFLATAPAVAHADPPTSTGWGSAGSLDVLVDHEHVVTGELARCDADGPASARTTGGAAGEVAVFGFGGTTCERKGPVAQVKTGGQRFESDLLTRYGGPELKVRTYSVGCATTTDSGSTGSMSIGEVSGFTVPSSIPANYRVTIPGGAAGTALATITLNETVTPQPADGSLVTHAVHVKLFPQGGPASGDIYLGTAACNPYGKGGAPAS
;
A
#
# COMPACT_ATOMS: atom_id res chain seq x y z
N MET A 1 75.86 49.55 -5.66
CA MET A 1 75.70 48.33 -6.49
C MET A 1 74.35 47.70 -6.16
N ARG A 2 73.56 47.40 -7.19
CA ARG A 2 72.20 46.81 -7.08
C ARG A 2 72.30 45.33 -6.68
N GLY A 3 71.64 44.93 -5.60
CA GLY A 3 71.50 43.52 -5.17
C GLY A 3 70.02 43.13 -5.09
N ARG A 4 69.63 42.15 -5.90
CA ARG A 4 68.25 41.69 -6.16
C ARG A 4 67.61 41.03 -4.92
N ILE A 5 66.36 41.40 -4.65
CA ILE A 5 65.42 40.70 -3.76
C ILE A 5 64.84 39.51 -4.55
N LEU A 6 64.95 38.28 -4.02
CA LEU A 6 64.26 37.10 -4.52
C LEU A 6 63.12 36.77 -3.55
N LEU A 7 61.88 37.00 -4.00
CA LEU A 7 60.65 36.52 -3.40
C LEU A 7 60.48 35.03 -3.75
N VAL A 8 60.45 34.16 -2.74
CA VAL A 8 60.06 32.76 -2.88
C VAL A 8 58.61 32.63 -2.42
N THR A 9 57.69 32.55 -3.39
CA THR A 9 56.26 32.34 -3.15
C THR A 9 56.03 30.83 -3.05
N GLY A 10 55.89 30.31 -1.82
CA GLY A 10 55.53 28.91 -1.58
C GLY A 10 54.05 28.67 -1.87
N VAL A 11 53.75 27.80 -2.84
CA VAL A 11 52.40 27.34 -3.16
C VAL A 11 51.99 26.27 -2.15
N PHE A 12 51.08 26.60 -1.23
CA PHE A 12 50.39 25.63 -0.40
C PHE A 12 49.27 24.96 -1.21
N LEU A 13 49.44 23.69 -1.56
CA LEU A 13 48.37 22.83 -2.08
C LEU A 13 47.42 22.48 -0.91
N ALA A 14 46.30 23.19 -0.82
CA ALA A 14 45.22 22.83 0.10
C ALA A 14 44.49 21.60 -0.44
N THR A 15 44.77 20.42 0.11
CA THR A 15 43.94 19.22 -0.10
C THR A 15 42.69 19.36 0.75
N ALA A 16 41.60 19.86 0.16
CA ALA A 16 40.30 19.85 0.80
C ALA A 16 39.83 18.39 0.99
N PRO A 17 39.30 18.02 2.18
CA PRO A 17 38.68 16.72 2.36
C PRO A 17 37.39 16.66 1.52
N ALA A 18 37.34 15.72 0.57
CA ALA A 18 36.11 15.39 -0.13
C ALA A 18 35.14 14.75 0.88
N VAL A 19 34.13 15.50 1.30
CA VAL A 19 32.96 14.95 1.97
C VAL A 19 32.16 14.17 0.93
N ALA A 20 32.22 12.84 1.02
CA ALA A 20 31.32 11.98 0.26
C ALA A 20 29.90 12.19 0.80
N HIS A 21 29.08 12.94 0.05
CA HIS A 21 27.65 12.98 0.26
C HIS A 21 27.10 11.60 -0.14
N ALA A 22 26.58 10.83 0.82
CA ALA A 22 25.77 9.68 0.49
C ALA A 22 24.51 10.20 -0.21
N ASP A 23 24.29 9.80 -1.46
CA ASP A 23 23.03 10.10 -2.14
C ASP A 23 21.87 9.64 -1.25
N PRO A 24 20.84 10.48 -1.06
CA PRO A 24 19.73 10.15 -0.17
C PRO A 24 19.07 8.84 -0.62
N PRO A 25 18.51 8.06 0.32
CA PRO A 25 17.80 6.83 -0.02
C PRO A 25 16.71 7.12 -1.05
N THR A 26 16.80 6.46 -2.21
CA THR A 26 15.86 6.70 -3.31
C THR A 26 14.55 5.97 -3.09
N SER A 27 14.50 4.76 -2.54
CA SER A 27 13.22 4.04 -2.46
C SER A 27 12.29 4.56 -1.37
N THR A 28 10.98 4.52 -1.60
CA THR A 28 9.96 4.75 -0.57
C THR A 28 9.05 3.54 -0.45
N GLY A 29 8.43 3.40 0.72
CA GLY A 29 7.44 2.37 0.96
C GLY A 29 6.50 2.77 2.08
N TRP A 30 5.22 2.51 1.92
CA TRP A 30 4.22 2.73 2.96
C TRP A 30 3.18 1.61 2.94
N GLY A 31 2.52 1.41 4.07
CA GLY A 31 1.47 0.40 4.17
C GLY A 31 0.40 0.74 5.19
N SER A 32 -0.75 0.11 5.03
CA SER A 32 -1.92 0.22 5.90
C SER A 32 -2.52 -1.17 6.14
N ALA A 33 -2.98 -1.44 7.36
CA ALA A 33 -3.71 -2.66 7.68
C ALA A 33 -5.10 -2.67 7.03
N GLY A 34 -5.72 -1.51 6.84
CA GLY A 34 -6.97 -1.40 6.12
C GLY A 34 -7.44 0.03 6.03
N SER A 35 -8.42 0.25 5.17
CA SER A 35 -9.10 1.53 5.05
C SER A 35 -10.46 1.31 4.41
N LEU A 36 -11.36 2.26 4.62
CA LEU A 36 -12.55 2.40 3.82
C LEU A 36 -12.91 3.85 3.62
N ASP A 37 -13.54 4.09 2.48
CA ASP A 37 -14.17 5.33 2.09
C ASP A 37 -15.43 4.94 1.30
N VAL A 38 -16.58 5.05 1.96
CA VAL A 38 -17.85 4.54 1.43
C VAL A 38 -18.98 5.52 1.71
N LEU A 39 -19.93 5.57 0.78
CA LEU A 39 -21.18 6.30 0.91
C LEU A 39 -22.30 5.27 1.01
N VAL A 40 -23.07 5.25 2.10
CA VAL A 40 -24.19 4.33 2.31
C VAL A 40 -25.40 5.14 2.76
N ASP A 41 -26.52 5.03 2.04
CA ASP A 41 -27.77 5.74 2.39
C ASP A 41 -27.55 7.26 2.66
N HIS A 42 -26.65 7.88 1.89
CA HIS A 42 -26.18 9.28 2.00
C HIS A 42 -25.26 9.61 3.19
N GLU A 43 -24.87 8.64 4.00
CA GLU A 43 -23.85 8.78 5.03
C GLU A 43 -22.46 8.43 4.49
N HIS A 44 -21.51 9.36 4.65
CA HIS A 44 -20.12 9.15 4.27
C HIS A 44 -19.32 8.61 5.46
N VAL A 45 -18.83 7.37 5.33
CA VAL A 45 -18.05 6.70 6.38
C VAL A 45 -16.62 6.53 5.88
N VAL A 46 -15.67 7.05 6.65
CA VAL A 46 -14.23 7.00 6.35
C VAL A 46 -13.46 6.60 7.60
N THR A 47 -12.49 5.69 7.45
CA THR A 47 -11.61 5.26 8.56
C THR A 47 -10.23 5.88 8.50
N GLY A 48 -9.85 6.44 7.36
CA GLY A 48 -8.45 6.70 7.05
C GLY A 48 -7.64 5.39 6.95
N GLU A 49 -6.32 5.51 7.01
CA GLU A 49 -5.43 4.34 6.96
C GLU A 49 -5.16 3.79 8.35
N LEU A 50 -5.66 2.58 8.61
CA LEU A 50 -5.49 1.89 9.87
C LEU A 50 -4.05 1.37 10.01
N ALA A 51 -3.42 1.70 11.14
CA ALA A 51 -2.04 1.30 11.43
C ALA A 51 -1.07 1.68 10.29
N ARG A 52 -1.10 2.93 9.79
CA ARG A 52 -0.16 3.37 8.75
C ARG A 52 1.30 3.25 9.19
N CYS A 53 2.15 2.69 8.33
CA CYS A 53 3.60 2.84 8.40
C CYS A 53 4.15 3.53 7.15
N ASP A 54 5.35 4.08 7.29
CA ASP A 54 6.14 4.63 6.19
C ASP A 54 7.62 4.28 6.43
N ALA A 55 8.36 3.96 5.38
CA ALA A 55 9.79 3.66 5.44
C ALA A 55 10.61 4.88 5.89
N ASP A 56 10.06 6.09 5.73
CA ASP A 56 10.58 7.35 6.27
C ASP A 56 10.09 7.66 7.69
N GLY A 57 9.20 6.84 8.24
CA GLY A 57 8.66 6.95 9.59
C GLY A 57 7.17 7.33 9.63
N PRO A 58 6.38 6.71 10.52
CA PRO A 58 6.76 5.68 11.49
C PRO A 58 7.00 4.30 10.84
N ALA A 59 8.04 3.58 11.27
CA ALA A 59 8.44 2.29 10.69
C ALA A 59 7.50 1.12 11.05
N SER A 60 6.62 1.29 12.03
CA SER A 60 5.63 0.27 12.39
C SER A 60 4.45 0.92 13.10
N ALA A 61 3.27 0.35 12.91
CA ALA A 61 2.07 0.76 13.64
C ALA A 61 1.16 -0.45 13.89
N ARG A 62 0.23 -0.29 14.83
CA ARG A 62 -0.78 -1.29 15.17
C ARG A 62 -2.13 -0.60 15.40
N THR A 63 -3.20 -1.34 15.17
CA THR A 63 -4.55 -0.96 15.53
C THR A 63 -5.24 -2.13 16.23
N THR A 64 -6.06 -1.83 17.24
CA THR A 64 -6.98 -2.82 17.82
C THR A 64 -8.16 -3.12 16.90
N GLY A 65 -8.33 -2.34 15.83
CA GLY A 65 -9.53 -2.34 15.01
C GLY A 65 -10.65 -1.52 15.65
N GLY A 66 -11.85 -1.70 15.12
CA GLY A 66 -13.06 -0.99 15.54
C GLY A 66 -14.16 -1.08 14.48
N ALA A 67 -15.37 -0.72 14.91
CA ALA A 67 -16.48 -0.53 13.98
C ALA A 67 -16.27 0.76 13.18
N ALA A 68 -16.54 0.68 11.88
CA ALA A 68 -16.55 1.80 10.95
C ALA A 68 -18.00 2.05 10.53
N GLY A 69 -18.72 2.82 11.36
CA GLY A 69 -20.17 2.95 11.26
C GLY A 69 -20.86 1.58 11.29
N GLU A 70 -21.95 1.45 10.54
CA GLU A 70 -22.63 0.17 10.33
C GLU A 70 -22.16 -0.56 9.06
N VAL A 71 -20.96 -0.21 8.54
CA VAL A 71 -20.47 -0.72 7.26
C VAL A 71 -19.58 -1.94 7.45
N ALA A 72 -18.64 -1.85 8.38
CA ALA A 72 -17.64 -2.88 8.59
C ALA A 72 -17.06 -2.83 10.01
N VAL A 73 -16.53 -3.96 10.45
CA VAL A 73 -15.70 -4.08 11.64
C VAL A 73 -14.32 -4.56 11.21
N PHE A 74 -13.31 -3.76 11.53
CA PHE A 74 -11.92 -4.18 11.43
C PHE A 74 -11.50 -4.80 12.75
N GLY A 75 -10.86 -5.96 12.73
CA GLY A 75 -10.16 -6.50 13.89
C GLY A 75 -8.74 -5.96 14.01
N PHE A 76 -7.93 -6.65 14.81
CA PHE A 76 -6.54 -6.29 15.03
C PHE A 76 -5.75 -6.26 13.71
N GLY A 77 -4.93 -5.24 13.54
CA GLY A 77 -4.09 -5.06 12.36
C GLY A 77 -2.74 -4.43 12.71
N GLY A 78 -1.77 -4.60 11.83
CA GLY A 78 -0.45 -4.03 12.01
C GLY A 78 0.35 -3.95 10.74
N THR A 79 1.34 -3.08 10.76
CA THR A 79 2.21 -2.79 9.62
C THR A 79 3.65 -2.65 10.06
N THR A 80 4.57 -2.90 9.13
CA THR A 80 5.99 -2.67 9.29
C THR A 80 6.56 -2.22 7.95
N CYS A 81 7.27 -1.11 7.98
CA CYS A 81 7.94 -0.47 6.86
C CYS A 81 9.41 -0.32 7.23
N GLU A 82 10.29 -0.93 6.46
CA GLU A 82 11.73 -0.88 6.68
C GLU A 82 12.44 -0.38 5.43
N ARG A 83 13.56 0.32 5.61
CA ARG A 83 14.50 0.60 4.53
C ARG A 83 15.88 0.08 4.90
N LYS A 84 16.47 -0.72 4.00
CA LYS A 84 17.83 -1.27 4.11
C LYS A 84 18.62 -0.88 2.86
N GLY A 85 19.44 0.16 2.98
CA GLY A 85 20.13 0.75 1.83
C GLY A 85 19.11 1.25 0.78
N PRO A 86 19.22 0.84 -0.50
CA PRO A 86 18.31 1.26 -1.55
C PRO A 86 16.97 0.50 -1.55
N VAL A 87 16.79 -0.50 -0.67
CA VAL A 87 15.60 -1.37 -0.67
C VAL A 87 14.63 -0.96 0.43
N ALA A 88 13.39 -0.61 0.04
CA ALA A 88 12.26 -0.46 0.93
C ALA A 88 11.45 -1.77 0.97
N GLN A 89 11.01 -2.17 2.17
CA GLN A 89 10.18 -3.34 2.39
C GLN A 89 8.97 -2.94 3.23
N VAL A 90 7.79 -3.33 2.78
CA VAL A 90 6.52 -3.10 3.46
C VAL A 90 5.84 -4.43 3.72
N LYS A 91 5.39 -4.63 4.94
CA LYS A 91 4.53 -5.74 5.32
C LYS A 91 3.34 -5.20 6.10
N THR A 92 2.16 -5.65 5.73
CA THR A 92 0.92 -5.30 6.40
C THR A 92 0.06 -6.55 6.55
N GLY A 93 -0.85 -6.50 7.52
CA GLY A 93 -1.87 -7.51 7.67
C GLY A 93 -2.82 -7.20 8.81
N GLY A 94 -3.82 -8.05 8.91
CA GLY A 94 -4.81 -7.98 9.96
C GLY A 94 -5.63 -9.25 10.04
N GLN A 95 -6.58 -9.23 10.96
CA GLN A 95 -7.44 -10.37 11.26
C GLN A 95 -8.85 -9.91 11.58
N ARG A 96 -9.81 -10.82 11.38
CA ARG A 96 -11.23 -10.65 11.73
C ARG A 96 -11.84 -9.38 11.12
N PHE A 97 -11.72 -9.24 9.81
CA PHE A 97 -12.55 -8.28 9.10
C PHE A 97 -13.94 -8.87 8.86
N GLU A 98 -14.98 -8.08 9.12
CA GLU A 98 -16.37 -8.44 8.92
C GLU A 98 -17.14 -7.25 8.31
N SER A 99 -18.03 -7.52 7.36
CA SER A 99 -18.98 -6.54 6.83
C SER A 99 -20.28 -7.24 6.49
N ASP A 100 -21.36 -6.84 7.17
CA ASP A 100 -22.72 -7.30 6.94
C ASP A 100 -23.51 -6.38 6.01
N LEU A 101 -22.89 -5.31 5.48
CA LEU A 101 -23.54 -4.30 4.65
C LEU A 101 -24.34 -4.91 3.49
N LEU A 102 -23.78 -5.91 2.81
CA LEU A 102 -24.44 -6.52 1.65
C LEU A 102 -25.70 -7.32 2.02
N THR A 103 -25.83 -7.77 3.27
CA THR A 103 -27.01 -8.51 3.74
C THR A 103 -28.28 -7.68 3.66
N ARG A 104 -28.18 -6.35 3.84
CA ARG A 104 -29.29 -5.39 3.66
C ARG A 104 -29.89 -5.44 2.26
N TYR A 105 -29.09 -5.86 1.28
CA TYR A 105 -29.43 -5.89 -0.14
C TYR A 105 -29.53 -7.33 -0.69
N GLY A 106 -29.65 -8.32 0.20
CA GLY A 106 -29.79 -9.74 -0.17
C GLY A 106 -28.47 -10.44 -0.52
N GLY A 107 -27.33 -9.79 -0.28
CA GLY A 107 -26.01 -10.39 -0.40
C GLY A 107 -25.55 -11.13 0.87
N PRO A 108 -24.36 -11.73 0.83
CA PRO A 108 -23.78 -12.41 1.98
C PRO A 108 -23.10 -11.44 2.95
N GLU A 109 -22.89 -11.87 4.18
CA GLU A 109 -21.91 -11.25 5.07
C GLU A 109 -20.50 -11.60 4.60
N LEU A 110 -19.63 -10.59 4.46
CA LEU A 110 -18.24 -10.75 4.06
C LEU A 110 -17.36 -10.92 5.29
N LYS A 111 -16.58 -12.00 5.36
CA LYS A 111 -15.58 -12.20 6.42
C LYS A 111 -14.23 -12.56 5.85
N VAL A 112 -13.18 -11.99 6.45
CA VAL A 112 -11.79 -12.38 6.18
C VAL A 112 -11.09 -12.62 7.52
N ARG A 113 -10.73 -13.88 7.78
CA ARG A 113 -10.16 -14.30 9.06
C ARG A 113 -8.78 -13.71 9.29
N THR A 114 -7.92 -13.78 8.29
CA THR A 114 -6.56 -13.21 8.29
C THR A 114 -6.22 -12.77 6.88
N TYR A 115 -5.44 -11.70 6.76
CA TYR A 115 -4.86 -11.27 5.48
C TYR A 115 -3.47 -10.69 5.73
N SER A 116 -2.61 -10.82 4.74
CA SER A 116 -1.32 -10.15 4.71
C SER A 116 -0.98 -9.77 3.28
N VAL A 117 -0.39 -8.59 3.10
CA VAL A 117 0.20 -8.17 1.84
C VAL A 117 1.52 -7.47 2.12
N GLY A 118 2.42 -7.52 1.18
CA GLY A 118 3.69 -6.83 1.28
C GLY A 118 4.24 -6.50 -0.08
N CYS A 119 5.13 -5.53 -0.10
CA CYS A 119 5.92 -5.21 -1.26
C CYS A 119 7.38 -4.99 -0.86
N ALA A 120 8.28 -5.13 -1.82
CA ALA A 120 9.68 -4.76 -1.68
C ALA A 120 10.20 -4.14 -2.96
N THR A 121 10.92 -3.03 -2.87
CA THR A 121 11.71 -2.54 -4.01
C THR A 121 12.90 -3.46 -4.26
N THR A 122 13.39 -3.46 -5.49
CA THR A 122 14.53 -4.26 -5.93
C THR A 122 15.71 -3.33 -6.23
N THR A 123 16.92 -3.90 -6.31
CA THR A 123 18.12 -3.15 -6.71
C THR A 123 18.07 -2.71 -8.17
N ASP A 124 17.26 -3.38 -8.99
CA ASP A 124 17.19 -3.18 -10.44
C ASP A 124 16.03 -2.25 -10.82
N SER A 125 15.65 -1.34 -9.92
CA SER A 125 14.60 -0.33 -10.13
C SER A 125 13.19 -0.89 -10.37
N GLY A 126 12.89 -2.09 -9.90
CA GLY A 126 11.53 -2.67 -9.87
C GLY A 126 10.99 -2.86 -8.46
N SER A 127 9.76 -3.37 -8.34
CA SER A 127 9.15 -3.79 -7.08
C SER A 127 8.50 -5.15 -7.20
N THR A 128 8.48 -5.91 -6.11
CA THR A 128 7.81 -7.20 -6.00
C THR A 128 6.70 -7.12 -4.97
N GLY A 129 5.62 -7.88 -5.21
CA GLY A 129 4.46 -7.97 -4.33
C GLY A 129 4.26 -9.39 -3.83
N SER A 130 3.69 -9.53 -2.65
CA SER A 130 3.28 -10.81 -2.08
C SER A 130 1.99 -10.63 -1.30
N MET A 131 1.13 -11.65 -1.30
CA MET A 131 -0.08 -11.63 -0.50
C MET A 131 -0.43 -13.04 0.00
N SER A 132 -1.14 -13.07 1.13
CA SER A 132 -1.82 -14.26 1.61
C SER A 132 -3.15 -13.88 2.25
N ILE A 133 -4.11 -14.78 2.14
CA ILE A 133 -5.42 -14.66 2.77
C ILE A 133 -5.73 -15.98 3.46
N GLY A 134 -6.31 -15.87 4.64
CA GLY A 134 -6.83 -17.03 5.37
C GLY A 134 -8.23 -17.38 4.92
N GLU A 135 -8.95 -18.05 5.80
CA GLU A 135 -10.35 -18.39 5.63
C GLU A 135 -11.20 -17.14 5.32
N VAL A 136 -12.08 -17.29 4.32
CA VAL A 136 -13.03 -16.26 3.92
C VAL A 136 -14.46 -16.80 3.97
N SER A 137 -15.42 -15.91 4.19
CA SER A 137 -16.86 -16.20 4.08
C SER A 137 -17.54 -15.12 3.24
N GLY A 138 -18.62 -15.50 2.57
CA GLY A 138 -19.38 -14.65 1.65
C GLY A 138 -18.84 -14.60 0.21
N PHE A 139 -17.70 -15.22 -0.06
CA PHE A 139 -17.15 -15.38 -1.42
C PHE A 139 -16.20 -16.58 -1.50
N THR A 140 -15.92 -17.04 -2.72
CA THR A 140 -15.04 -18.19 -2.98
C THR A 140 -13.67 -17.74 -3.46
N VAL A 141 -12.63 -18.50 -3.07
CA VAL A 141 -11.25 -18.20 -3.39
C VAL A 141 -10.57 -19.47 -3.90
N PRO A 142 -9.88 -19.43 -5.05
CA PRO A 142 -9.13 -20.59 -5.54
C PRO A 142 -7.94 -20.89 -4.63
N SER A 143 -7.46 -22.14 -4.65
CA SER A 143 -6.30 -22.57 -3.87
C SER A 143 -5.00 -21.84 -4.23
N SER A 144 -4.91 -21.34 -5.46
CA SER A 144 -3.88 -20.41 -5.91
C SER A 144 -4.57 -19.17 -6.46
N ILE A 145 -4.25 -17.99 -5.91
CA ILE A 145 -4.91 -16.72 -6.23
C ILE A 145 -4.07 -15.98 -7.29
N PRO A 146 -4.53 -15.90 -8.56
CA PRO A 146 -3.86 -15.09 -9.57
C PRO A 146 -3.83 -13.61 -9.17
N ALA A 147 -2.89 -12.86 -9.73
CA ALA A 147 -2.91 -11.40 -9.60
C ALA A 147 -4.21 -10.84 -10.17
N ASN A 148 -4.80 -9.86 -9.48
CA ASN A 148 -6.05 -9.20 -9.84
C ASN A 148 -7.25 -10.16 -10.01
N TYR A 149 -7.31 -11.23 -9.22
CA TYR A 149 -8.42 -12.18 -9.27
C TYR A 149 -9.71 -11.53 -8.78
N ARG A 150 -10.72 -11.44 -9.65
CA ARG A 150 -11.99 -10.77 -9.34
C ARG A 150 -13.09 -11.77 -9.05
N VAL A 151 -13.82 -11.50 -7.98
CA VAL A 151 -15.06 -12.18 -7.61
C VAL A 151 -16.18 -11.16 -7.64
N THR A 152 -17.27 -11.47 -8.33
CA THR A 152 -18.46 -10.64 -8.35
C THR A 152 -19.48 -11.21 -7.38
N ILE A 153 -19.97 -10.37 -6.47
CA ILE A 153 -21.09 -10.71 -5.59
C ILE A 153 -22.37 -10.31 -6.31
N PRO A 154 -23.19 -11.28 -6.76
CA PRO A 154 -24.40 -10.96 -7.48
C PRO A 154 -25.42 -10.29 -6.56
N GLY A 155 -26.13 -9.31 -7.09
CA GLY A 155 -27.35 -8.76 -6.51
C GLY A 155 -28.59 -9.41 -7.10
N GLY A 156 -29.74 -9.09 -6.50
CA GLY A 156 -31.03 -9.63 -6.90
C GLY A 156 -31.45 -9.23 -8.32
N ALA A 157 -32.02 -8.05 -8.51
CA ALA A 157 -32.62 -7.68 -9.80
C ALA A 157 -31.56 -7.46 -10.91
N ALA A 158 -31.80 -8.08 -12.07
CA ALA A 158 -31.16 -7.81 -13.35
C ALA A 158 -29.61 -7.90 -13.40
N GLY A 159 -28.99 -8.79 -12.62
CA GLY A 159 -27.55 -9.05 -12.73
C GLY A 159 -26.65 -7.88 -12.30
N THR A 160 -27.19 -6.96 -11.50
CA THR A 160 -26.40 -5.91 -10.84
C THR A 160 -25.46 -6.53 -9.81
N ALA A 161 -24.21 -6.07 -9.73
CA ALA A 161 -23.28 -6.56 -8.72
C ALA A 161 -23.47 -5.74 -7.43
N LEU A 162 -23.65 -6.42 -6.29
CA LEU A 162 -23.62 -5.74 -4.99
C LEU A 162 -22.19 -5.30 -4.64
N ALA A 163 -21.21 -6.11 -5.02
CA ALA A 163 -19.80 -5.79 -4.89
C ALA A 163 -18.94 -6.52 -5.92
N THR A 164 -17.78 -5.94 -6.22
CA THR A 164 -16.67 -6.65 -6.84
C THR A 164 -15.53 -6.73 -5.84
N ILE A 165 -15.07 -7.94 -5.58
CA ILE A 165 -13.93 -8.22 -4.70
C ILE A 165 -12.73 -8.53 -5.60
N THR A 166 -11.68 -7.73 -5.53
CA THR A 166 -10.40 -8.01 -6.20
C THR A 166 -9.41 -8.51 -5.15
N LEU A 167 -8.91 -9.73 -5.35
CA LEU A 167 -7.89 -10.34 -4.51
C LEU A 167 -6.54 -10.24 -5.20
N ASN A 168 -5.47 -10.14 -4.41
CA ASN A 168 -4.11 -10.00 -4.93
C ASN A 168 -4.03 -8.88 -5.98
N GLU A 169 -4.64 -7.73 -5.66
CA GLU A 169 -4.67 -6.60 -6.58
C GLU A 169 -3.27 -6.00 -6.68
N THR A 170 -2.86 -5.72 -7.91
CA THR A 170 -1.57 -5.12 -8.24
C THR A 170 -1.85 -3.93 -9.15
N VAL A 171 -1.56 -2.74 -8.66
CA VAL A 171 -1.71 -1.48 -9.39
C VAL A 171 -0.32 -0.93 -9.69
N THR A 172 -0.02 -0.77 -10.97
CA THR A 172 1.21 -0.15 -11.47
C THR A 172 0.87 1.15 -12.20
N PRO A 173 1.70 2.19 -12.10
CA PRO A 173 1.55 3.39 -12.90
C PRO A 173 1.55 3.08 -14.40
N GLN A 174 0.97 4.00 -15.19
CA GLN A 174 1.04 3.95 -16.65
C GLN A 174 1.65 5.26 -17.17
N PRO A 175 2.86 5.24 -17.78
CA PRO A 175 3.70 4.08 -18.06
C PRO A 175 4.27 3.42 -16.78
N ALA A 176 4.60 2.12 -16.86
CA ALA A 176 5.19 1.40 -15.74
C ALA A 176 6.61 1.93 -15.43
N ASP A 177 6.83 2.29 -14.17
CA ASP A 177 8.08 2.84 -13.63
C ASP A 177 8.69 1.92 -12.55
N GLY A 178 8.22 0.68 -12.42
CA GLY A 178 8.68 -0.22 -11.35
C GLY A 178 8.10 0.09 -9.96
N SER A 179 7.28 1.14 -9.81
CA SER A 179 6.44 1.34 -8.63
C SER A 179 5.27 0.36 -8.62
N LEU A 180 4.84 -0.02 -7.42
CA LEU A 180 3.82 -1.03 -7.21
C LEU A 180 2.99 -0.70 -5.98
N VAL A 181 1.67 -0.71 -6.13
CA VAL A 181 0.71 -0.79 -5.01
C VAL A 181 0.05 -2.16 -5.05
N THR A 182 -0.04 -2.81 -3.90
CA THR A 182 -0.70 -4.10 -3.74
C THR A 182 -1.74 -4.06 -2.64
N HIS A 183 -2.87 -4.73 -2.89
CA HIS A 183 -3.92 -4.93 -1.90
C HIS A 183 -4.19 -6.43 -1.71
N ALA A 184 -4.38 -6.87 -0.46
CA ALA A 184 -4.76 -8.26 -0.22
C ALA A 184 -6.21 -8.49 -0.70
N VAL A 185 -7.10 -7.57 -0.31
CA VAL A 185 -8.52 -7.55 -0.70
C VAL A 185 -8.93 -6.11 -0.98
N HIS A 186 -9.56 -5.89 -2.13
CA HIS A 186 -10.25 -4.65 -2.48
C HIS A 186 -11.71 -4.97 -2.75
N VAL A 187 -12.62 -4.44 -1.93
CA VAL A 187 -14.07 -4.56 -2.13
C VAL A 187 -14.57 -3.24 -2.67
N LYS A 188 -15.10 -3.26 -3.89
CA LYS A 188 -15.80 -2.13 -4.50
C LYS A 188 -17.30 -2.36 -4.41
N LEU A 189 -18.00 -1.46 -3.71
CA LEU A 189 -19.44 -1.54 -3.51
C LEU A 189 -20.20 -1.00 -4.73
N PHE A 190 -21.24 -1.72 -5.15
CA PHE A 190 -22.15 -1.39 -6.26
C PHE A 190 -21.44 -0.74 -7.46
N PRO A 191 -20.54 -1.46 -8.15
CA PRO A 191 -19.71 -0.88 -9.20
C PRO A 191 -20.50 -0.34 -10.40
N GLN A 192 -21.78 -0.70 -10.56
CA GLN A 192 -22.69 -0.16 -11.58
C GLN A 192 -23.65 0.92 -11.04
N GLY A 193 -23.44 1.42 -9.82
CA GLY A 193 -24.35 2.30 -9.10
C GLY A 193 -25.35 1.54 -8.23
N GLY A 194 -25.83 2.18 -7.17
CA GLY A 194 -26.70 1.56 -6.19
C GLY A 194 -26.90 2.40 -4.92
N PRO A 195 -27.53 1.83 -3.88
CA PRO A 195 -27.79 2.50 -2.60
C PRO A 195 -26.54 2.78 -1.77
N ALA A 196 -25.42 2.13 -2.10
CA ALA A 196 -24.11 2.42 -1.54
C ALA A 196 -23.05 2.51 -2.64
N SER A 197 -21.88 3.08 -2.33
CA SER A 197 -20.73 3.13 -3.21
C SER A 197 -19.43 3.28 -2.41
N GLY A 198 -18.30 3.16 -3.10
CA GLY A 198 -16.98 3.34 -2.52
C GLY A 198 -16.21 2.03 -2.35
N ASP A 199 -15.12 2.11 -1.62
CA ASP A 199 -14.07 1.11 -1.61
C ASP A 199 -13.66 0.75 -0.18
N ILE A 200 -13.44 -0.54 0.05
CA ILE A 200 -12.89 -1.09 1.30
C ILE A 200 -11.61 -1.85 0.94
N TYR A 201 -10.51 -1.51 1.59
CA TYR A 201 -9.22 -2.14 1.40
C TYR A 201 -8.79 -2.89 2.65
N LEU A 202 -8.40 -4.16 2.47
CA LEU A 202 -7.76 -4.96 3.51
C LEU A 202 -6.31 -5.19 3.12
N GLY A 203 -5.40 -4.64 3.91
CA GLY A 203 -3.98 -4.64 3.63
C GLY A 203 -3.64 -3.85 2.37
N THR A 204 -2.85 -2.81 2.53
CA THR A 204 -2.24 -2.07 1.42
C THR A 204 -0.73 -2.00 1.64
N ALA A 205 0.05 -2.32 0.61
CA ALA A 205 1.49 -2.10 0.58
C ALA A 205 1.88 -1.43 -0.73
N ALA A 206 2.56 -0.29 -0.63
CA ALA A 206 3.03 0.49 -1.75
C ALA A 206 4.55 0.66 -1.68
N CYS A 207 5.23 0.43 -2.80
CA CYS A 207 6.67 0.52 -2.94
C CYS A 207 7.01 1.30 -4.21
N ASN A 208 7.97 2.21 -4.11
CA ASN A 208 8.49 2.98 -5.23
C ASN A 208 10.03 2.97 -5.18
N PRO A 209 10.73 2.50 -6.23
CA PRO A 209 12.19 2.37 -6.23
C PRO A 209 12.96 3.71 -6.32
N TYR A 210 12.29 4.80 -6.68
CA TYR A 210 12.89 6.12 -6.98
C TYR A 210 12.53 7.24 -5.99
N GLY A 211 11.47 7.03 -5.18
CA GLY A 211 11.13 7.87 -4.04
C GLY A 211 10.41 9.16 -4.35
N LYS A 212 10.43 10.10 -3.39
CA LYS A 212 9.77 11.41 -3.51
C LYS A 212 10.61 12.35 -4.41
N GLY A 213 10.71 12.06 -5.70
CA GLY A 213 11.31 12.95 -6.69
C GLY A 213 12.11 12.30 -7.82
N GLY A 214 12.37 10.99 -7.76
CA GLY A 214 13.05 10.29 -8.85
C GLY A 214 12.08 9.92 -9.96
N ALA A 215 12.19 10.56 -11.12
CA ALA A 215 11.62 10.02 -12.34
C ALA A 215 12.42 8.75 -12.74
N PRO A 216 11.79 7.74 -13.37
CA PRO A 216 12.54 6.66 -13.99
C PRO A 216 13.57 7.26 -14.95
N ALA A 217 14.81 6.78 -14.90
CA ALA A 217 15.80 7.11 -15.92
C ALA A 217 15.27 6.58 -17.26
N SER A 218 14.83 7.51 -18.11
CA SER A 218 14.38 7.27 -19.49
C SER A 218 15.51 6.84 -20.41
#